data_AF-A0A7L8UHN6-F1
#
_entry.id   AF-A0A7L8UHN6-F1
#
_cell.length_a   1.000
_cell.length_b   1.000
_cell.length_c   1.000
_cell.angle_alpha   90.00
_cell.angle_beta   90.00
_cell.angle_gamma   90.00
#
_symmetry.space_group_name_H-M   'P 1'
#
loop_
_entity.id
_entity.type
_entity.pdbx_description
1 polymer ?
#
loop_
_entity_poly.entity_id
_entity_poly.type
_entity_poly.pdbx_seq_one_letter_code
_entity_poly.pdbx_strand_id
1 'polypeptide(L)'
;MIKKYFLCAMMIIIMLSYQKSIAQTSPKIDEIEFTYTNSRRIPYNEVKINISRMSTSNRAIIFIESRPGDYDPQWNYSKIKKSITIDLKTFNKLVIQAVSLDRINIGKAFLDGKDGSTWEIKFGSKGKNKSYRFWSPNYNIKERGLSNFVTLCEKIIDISELKKEEILEN
;
A
#
# COMPACT_ATOMS: atom_id res chain seq x y z
N MET A 1 22.98 58.47 4.80
CA MET A 1 21.94 57.62 5.42
C MET A 1 21.35 56.57 4.48
N ILE A 2 21.05 56.91 3.22
CA ILE A 2 20.42 56.00 2.22
C ILE A 2 21.16 54.66 2.01
N LYS A 3 22.50 54.65 2.01
CA LYS A 3 23.31 53.41 1.84
C LYS A 3 23.12 52.37 2.95
N LYS A 4 22.78 52.78 4.19
CA LYS A 4 22.55 51.84 5.31
C LYS A 4 21.22 51.10 5.18
N TYR A 5 20.17 51.78 4.71
CA TYR A 5 18.86 51.17 4.49
C TYR A 5 18.87 50.20 3.31
N PHE A 6 19.67 50.47 2.27
CA PHE A 6 19.83 49.57 1.13
C PHE A 6 20.49 48.24 1.52
N LEU A 7 21.51 48.26 2.38
CA LEU A 7 22.16 47.04 2.88
C LEU A 7 21.22 46.20 3.76
N CYS A 8 20.42 46.84 4.62
CA CYS A 8 19.41 46.14 5.42
C CYS A 8 18.31 45.51 4.56
N ALA A 9 17.83 46.22 3.52
CA ALA A 9 16.83 45.67 2.61
C ALA A 9 17.36 44.45 1.84
N MET A 10 18.64 44.45 1.45
CA MET A 10 19.25 43.33 0.75
C MET A 10 19.40 42.08 1.66
N MET A 11 19.77 42.27 2.93
CA MET A 11 19.82 41.15 3.90
C MET A 11 18.45 40.52 4.16
N ILE A 12 17.37 41.32 4.20
CA ILE A 12 16.01 40.81 4.42
C ILE A 12 15.54 39.96 3.22
N ILE A 13 15.89 40.34 1.99
CA ILE A 13 15.54 39.59 0.77
C ILE A 13 16.29 38.24 0.71
N ILE A 14 17.54 38.19 1.19
CA ILE A 14 18.33 36.95 1.26
C ILE A 14 17.77 36.00 2.34
N MET A 15 17.31 36.53 3.48
CA MET A 15 16.65 35.73 4.53
C MET A 15 15.29 35.17 4.09
N LEU A 16 14.51 35.95 3.33
CA LEU A 16 13.20 35.52 2.79
C LEU A 16 13.32 34.46 1.68
N SER A 17 14.42 34.46 0.92
CA SER A 17 14.67 33.46 -0.12
C SER A 17 15.15 32.11 0.44
N TYR A 18 15.72 32.10 1.65
CA TYR A 18 16.12 30.86 2.35
C TYR A 18 14.95 30.07 2.95
N GLN A 19 13.77 30.67 3.14
CA GLN A 19 12.61 29.97 3.73
C GLN A 19 11.75 29.19 2.72
N LYS A 20 12.01 29.29 1.41
CA LYS A 20 11.21 28.59 0.38
C LYS A 20 11.65 27.17 0.06
N SER A 21 12.67 26.65 0.73
CA SER A 21 13.17 25.29 0.54
C SER A 21 12.87 24.48 1.80
N ILE A 22 12.15 23.36 1.64
CA ILE A 22 11.72 22.37 2.65
C ILE A 22 10.31 22.59 3.20
N ALA A 23 9.31 22.39 2.34
CA ALA A 23 8.02 21.83 2.77
C ALA A 23 7.34 21.12 1.59
N GLN A 24 8.06 20.22 0.92
CA GLN A 24 7.39 19.19 0.13
C GLN A 24 7.02 18.07 1.12
N THR A 25 5.98 18.31 1.92
CA THR A 25 5.39 17.32 2.81
C THR A 25 4.93 16.16 1.94
N SER A 26 5.71 15.08 1.92
CA SER A 26 5.30 13.82 1.30
C SER A 26 3.89 13.47 1.81
N PRO A 27 2.96 13.04 0.94
CA PRO A 27 1.60 12.73 1.37
C PRO A 27 1.65 11.75 2.54
N LYS A 28 1.03 12.13 3.66
CA LYS A 28 1.04 11.34 4.88
C LYS A 28 0.24 10.06 4.62
N ILE A 29 0.92 8.92 4.58
CA ILE A 29 0.28 7.61 4.45
C ILE A 29 0.11 7.05 5.86
N ASP A 30 -1.13 7.02 6.31
CA ASP A 30 -1.51 6.48 7.61
C ASP A 30 -2.18 5.10 7.47
N GLU A 31 -2.51 4.68 6.24
CA GLU A 31 -3.23 3.44 5.97
C GLU A 31 -2.81 2.80 4.64
N ILE A 32 -2.69 1.46 4.63
CA ILE A 32 -2.50 0.61 3.45
C ILE A 32 -3.53 -0.52 3.49
N GLU A 33 -4.28 -0.72 2.40
CA GLU A 33 -5.10 -1.90 2.16
C GLU A 33 -4.45 -2.77 1.10
N PHE A 34 -4.53 -4.07 1.33
CA PHE A 34 -4.42 -5.08 0.29
C PHE A 34 -5.73 -5.85 0.20
N THR A 35 -6.24 -6.03 -1.01
CA THR A 35 -7.38 -6.90 -1.30
C THR A 35 -6.99 -7.90 -2.38
N TYR A 36 -7.17 -9.18 -2.10
CA TYR A 36 -7.09 -10.29 -3.04
C TYR A 36 -8.49 -10.83 -3.29
N THR A 37 -8.83 -11.11 -4.55
CA THR A 37 -10.09 -11.78 -4.91
C THR A 37 -9.86 -12.75 -6.05
N ASN A 38 -10.36 -13.97 -5.97
CA ASN A 38 -10.35 -14.94 -7.06
C ASN A 38 -11.72 -15.60 -7.18
N SER A 39 -12.45 -15.33 -8.26
CA SER A 39 -13.84 -15.76 -8.44
C SER A 39 -14.05 -17.27 -8.48
N ARG A 40 -13.03 -18.05 -8.83
CA ARG A 40 -13.10 -19.52 -8.90
C ARG A 40 -12.58 -20.23 -7.65
N ARG A 41 -11.88 -19.52 -6.77
CA ARG A 41 -11.32 -20.09 -5.54
C ARG A 41 -12.41 -20.22 -4.49
N ILE A 42 -12.52 -21.39 -3.87
CA ILE A 42 -13.45 -21.61 -2.75
C ILE A 42 -12.81 -21.15 -1.42
N PRO A 43 -11.75 -21.76 -0.89
CA PRO A 43 -11.10 -21.24 0.31
C PRO A 43 -10.40 -19.92 0.01
N TYR A 44 -10.47 -18.95 0.92
CA TYR A 44 -9.79 -17.64 0.73
C TYR A 44 -10.15 -16.94 -0.58
N ASN A 45 -11.40 -17.07 -1.04
CA ASN A 45 -11.94 -16.42 -2.23
C ASN A 45 -11.67 -14.90 -2.22
N GLU A 46 -11.83 -14.29 -1.05
CA GLU A 46 -11.41 -12.93 -0.79
C GLU A 46 -10.59 -12.85 0.49
N VAL A 47 -9.50 -12.09 0.42
CA VAL A 47 -8.64 -11.75 1.56
C VAL A 47 -8.44 -10.24 1.55
N LYS A 48 -8.74 -9.60 2.68
CA LYS A 48 -8.56 -8.18 2.90
C LYS A 48 -7.65 -7.96 4.10
N ILE A 49 -6.60 -7.18 3.90
CA ILE A 49 -5.61 -6.84 4.92
C ILE A 49 -5.51 -5.32 4.99
N ASN A 50 -5.87 -4.76 6.14
CA ASN A 50 -5.80 -3.33 6.39
C ASN A 50 -4.73 -3.03 7.44
N ILE A 51 -3.76 -2.19 7.09
CA ILE A 51 -2.68 -1.79 7.97
C ILE A 51 -2.83 -0.31 8.26
N SER A 52 -3.07 0.03 9.53
CA SER A 52 -3.34 1.39 9.98
C SER A 52 -2.34 1.82 11.04
N ARG A 53 -1.73 2.99 10.85
CA ARG A 53 -0.89 3.63 11.86
C ARG A 53 -1.73 4.01 13.08
N MET A 54 -1.27 3.67 14.27
CA MET A 54 -1.90 4.13 15.51
C MET A 54 -1.41 5.55 15.82
N SER A 55 -2.33 6.49 16.07
CA SER A 55 -1.99 7.91 16.29
C SER A 55 -1.24 8.15 17.60
N THR A 56 -1.44 7.29 18.61
CA THR A 56 -0.94 7.47 19.98
C THR A 56 0.18 6.50 20.35
N SER A 57 0.64 5.66 19.42
CA SER A 57 1.69 4.67 19.72
C SER A 57 2.70 4.55 18.57
N ASN A 58 3.90 4.06 18.87
CA ASN A 58 4.92 3.76 17.87
C ASN A 58 4.65 2.40 17.17
N ARG A 59 3.38 2.13 16.85
CA ARG A 59 2.91 0.86 16.29
C ARG A 59 1.90 1.11 15.17
N ALA A 60 1.67 0.07 14.38
CA ALA A 60 0.55 -0.04 13.47
C ALA A 60 -0.24 -1.30 13.79
N ILE A 61 -1.53 -1.28 13.48
CA ILE A 61 -2.43 -2.42 13.60
C ILE A 61 -2.72 -2.98 12.22
N ILE A 62 -2.68 -4.31 12.11
CA ILE A 62 -3.11 -5.06 10.94
C ILE A 62 -4.45 -5.68 11.28
N PHE A 63 -5.48 -5.43 10.47
CA PHE A 63 -6.76 -6.13 10.49
C PHE A 63 -6.85 -7.04 9.28
N ILE A 64 -7.14 -8.32 9.52
CA ILE A 64 -7.19 -9.35 8.49
C ILE A 64 -8.60 -9.92 8.47
N GLU A 65 -9.19 -9.93 7.28
CA GLU A 65 -10.50 -10.52 7.00
C GLU A 65 -10.38 -11.43 5.78
N SER A 66 -10.98 -12.62 5.83
CA SER A 66 -11.13 -13.45 4.64
C SER A 66 -12.45 -14.21 4.64
N ARG A 67 -12.92 -14.54 3.44
CA ARG A 67 -14.14 -15.31 3.22
C ARG A 67 -13.96 -16.36 2.13
N PRO A 68 -14.58 -17.55 2.28
CA PRO A 68 -14.70 -18.50 1.20
C PRO A 68 -15.70 -18.04 0.14
N GLY A 69 -15.62 -18.63 -1.05
CA GLY A 69 -16.56 -18.43 -2.16
C GLY A 69 -17.84 -19.25 -2.03
N ASP A 70 -17.85 -20.23 -1.11
CA ASP A 70 -18.97 -21.08 -0.75
C ASP A 70 -19.19 -21.03 0.78
N TYR A 71 -20.44 -21.12 1.22
CA TYR A 71 -20.83 -21.12 2.62
C TYR A 71 -20.84 -22.51 3.27
N ASP A 72 -20.49 -23.57 2.54
CA ASP A 72 -20.33 -24.91 3.11
C ASP A 72 -19.43 -24.89 4.38
N PRO A 73 -19.90 -25.46 5.51
CA PRO A 73 -19.14 -25.52 6.76
C PRO A 73 -17.72 -26.09 6.63
N GLN A 74 -17.44 -26.94 5.64
CA GLN A 74 -16.10 -27.48 5.41
C GLN A 74 -15.06 -26.39 5.14
N TRP A 75 -15.48 -25.20 4.66
CA TRP A 75 -14.60 -24.06 4.38
C TRP A 75 -14.51 -23.04 5.51
N ASN A 76 -15.08 -23.34 6.69
CA ASN A 76 -15.02 -22.41 7.83
C ASN A 76 -13.59 -22.07 8.28
N TYR A 77 -12.63 -22.96 8.07
CA TYR A 77 -11.21 -22.71 8.37
C TYR A 77 -10.63 -21.55 7.55
N SER A 78 -11.20 -21.26 6.37
CA SER A 78 -10.75 -20.16 5.51
C SER A 78 -11.45 -18.84 5.82
N LYS A 79 -12.28 -18.78 6.88
CA LYS A 79 -12.85 -17.53 7.41
C LYS A 79 -11.91 -17.00 8.48
N ILE A 80 -11.22 -15.91 8.18
CA ILE A 80 -10.32 -15.26 9.14
C ILE A 80 -10.92 -13.91 9.52
N LYS A 81 -10.89 -13.60 10.82
CA LYS A 81 -11.12 -12.25 11.33
C LYS A 81 -10.24 -12.05 12.56
N LYS A 82 -9.06 -11.45 12.37
CA LYS A 82 -8.10 -11.22 13.44
C LYS A 82 -7.41 -9.86 13.31
N SER A 83 -6.80 -9.41 14.39
CA SER A 83 -5.89 -8.27 14.37
C SER A 83 -4.57 -8.61 15.04
N ILE A 84 -3.49 -8.02 14.53
CA ILE A 84 -2.14 -8.12 15.09
C ILE A 84 -1.49 -6.74 15.07
N THR A 85 -0.44 -6.53 15.87
CA THR A 85 0.29 -5.26 15.90
C THR A 85 1.71 -5.43 15.39
N ILE A 86 2.16 -4.47 14.60
CA ILE A 86 3.54 -4.38 14.12
C ILE A 86 4.18 -3.09 14.62
N ASP A 87 5.50 -3.05 14.64
CA ASP A 87 6.24 -1.84 14.92
C ASP A 87 6.14 -0.82 13.77
N LEU A 88 6.29 0.46 14.09
CA LEU A 88 6.17 1.52 13.09
C LEU A 88 7.27 1.47 12.01
N LYS A 89 8.46 0.91 12.31
CA LYS A 89 9.54 0.78 11.32
C LYS A 89 9.14 -0.23 10.23
N THR A 90 8.48 -1.32 10.59
CA THR A 90 7.91 -2.28 9.64
C THR A 90 6.82 -1.62 8.78
N PHE A 91 5.88 -0.88 9.39
CA PHE A 91 4.88 -0.11 8.63
C PHE A 91 5.53 0.87 7.64
N ASN A 92 6.52 1.66 8.09
CA ASN A 92 7.19 2.64 7.25
C ASN A 92 7.91 2.01 6.04
N LYS A 93 8.43 0.78 6.17
CA LYS A 93 8.99 0.04 5.02
C LYS A 93 7.95 -0.30 3.95
N LEU A 94 6.70 -0.54 4.35
CA LEU A 94 5.58 -0.75 3.42
C LEU A 94 5.18 0.56 2.77
N VAL A 95 5.11 1.65 3.54
CA VAL A 95 4.81 2.99 3.03
C VAL A 95 5.79 3.40 1.94
N ILE A 96 7.09 3.22 2.15
CA ILE A 96 8.12 3.54 1.15
C ILE A 96 7.89 2.75 -0.15
N GLN A 97 7.54 1.47 -0.04
CA GLN A 97 7.23 0.63 -1.20
C GLN A 97 5.92 1.03 -1.88
N ALA A 98 4.88 1.36 -1.12
CA ALA A 98 3.60 1.85 -1.64
C ALA A 98 3.79 3.14 -2.45
N VAL A 99 4.58 4.10 -1.96
CA VAL A 99 4.93 5.32 -2.71
C VAL A 99 5.65 4.99 -4.02
N SER A 100 6.48 3.94 -4.06
CA SER A 100 7.18 3.53 -5.28
C SER A 100 6.26 3.04 -6.40
N LEU A 101 4.99 2.70 -6.09
CA LEU A 101 4.00 2.29 -7.08
C LEU A 101 3.62 3.42 -8.04
N ASP A 102 3.89 4.69 -7.68
CA ASP A 102 3.76 5.84 -8.57
C ASP A 102 4.61 5.73 -9.85
N ARG A 103 5.60 4.83 -9.85
CA ARG A 103 6.50 4.58 -10.99
C ARG A 103 6.01 3.48 -11.94
N ILE A 104 4.87 2.84 -11.64
CA ILE A 104 4.33 1.80 -12.51
C ILE A 104 3.85 2.43 -13.83
N ASN A 105 4.31 1.87 -14.95
CA ASN A 105 3.78 2.23 -16.26
C ASN A 105 2.44 1.50 -16.49
N ILE A 106 1.34 2.20 -16.22
CA ILE A 106 -0.02 1.65 -16.33
C ILE A 106 -0.31 1.10 -17.73
N GLY A 107 0.22 1.72 -18.79
CA GLY A 107 0.04 1.27 -20.17
C GLY A 107 0.64 -0.11 -20.46
N LYS A 108 1.67 -0.52 -19.72
CA LYS A 108 2.27 -1.87 -19.80
C LYS A 108 1.68 -2.85 -18.80
N ALA A 109 1.09 -2.34 -17.72
CA ALA A 109 0.63 -3.13 -16.59
C ALA A 109 -0.71 -3.83 -16.85
N PHE A 110 -1.56 -3.25 -17.71
CA PHE A 110 -2.90 -3.76 -17.95
C PHE A 110 -2.86 -5.05 -18.79
N LEU A 111 -3.67 -6.02 -18.39
CA LEU A 111 -3.85 -7.28 -19.10
C LEU A 111 -5.28 -7.73 -18.89
N ASP A 112 -5.95 -8.13 -19.98
CA ASP A 112 -7.30 -8.66 -19.96
C ASP A 112 -7.29 -10.19 -19.97
N GLY A 113 -8.34 -10.77 -19.40
CA GLY A 113 -8.67 -12.16 -19.63
C GLY A 113 -9.79 -12.68 -18.73
N LYS A 114 -9.98 -14.01 -18.76
CA LYS A 114 -11.22 -14.66 -18.31
C LYS A 114 -11.10 -15.45 -17.01
N ASP A 115 -9.89 -15.81 -16.59
CA ASP A 115 -9.62 -16.53 -15.35
C ASP A 115 -8.39 -16.01 -14.59
N GLY A 116 -8.53 -15.82 -13.27
CA GLY A 116 -7.44 -15.37 -12.42
C GLY A 116 -7.89 -14.52 -11.24
N SER A 117 -6.91 -14.06 -10.47
CA SER A 117 -7.13 -13.27 -9.26
C SER A 117 -6.97 -11.77 -9.53
N THR A 118 -7.81 -10.95 -8.90
CA THR A 118 -7.65 -9.49 -8.83
C THR A 118 -6.95 -9.12 -7.55
N TRP A 119 -5.86 -8.34 -7.65
CA TRP A 119 -5.14 -7.81 -6.50
C TRP A 119 -5.27 -6.30 -6.51
N GLU A 120 -5.51 -5.71 -5.36
CA GLU A 120 -5.66 -4.27 -5.20
C GLU A 120 -4.84 -3.77 -3.99
N ILE A 121 -4.12 -2.68 -4.19
CA ILE A 121 -3.45 -1.92 -3.13
C ILE A 121 -4.06 -0.52 -3.08
N LYS A 122 -4.59 -0.14 -1.91
CA LYS A 122 -5.07 1.22 -1.64
C LYS A 122 -4.27 1.86 -0.53
N PHE A 123 -3.86 3.11 -0.64
CA PHE A 123 -3.11 3.78 0.43
C PHE A 123 -3.34 5.30 0.48
N GLY A 124 -3.09 5.88 1.66
CA GLY A 124 -3.20 7.32 1.91
C GLY A 124 -3.54 7.68 3.35
N SER A 125 -4.02 8.89 3.57
CA SER A 125 -4.62 9.36 4.83
C SER A 125 -6.15 9.34 4.71
N LYS A 126 -6.87 8.95 5.78
CA LYS A 126 -8.34 9.05 5.97
C LYS A 126 -9.15 9.18 4.66
N GLY A 127 -9.49 8.05 4.02
CA GLY A 127 -10.32 8.01 2.80
C GLY A 127 -9.66 7.42 1.54
N LYS A 128 -8.36 7.08 1.63
CA LYS A 128 -7.48 6.43 0.62
C LYS A 128 -7.44 7.09 -0.76
N ASN A 129 -6.31 7.74 -1.04
CA ASN A 129 -6.15 8.68 -2.16
C ASN A 129 -5.54 8.05 -3.42
N LYS A 130 -5.01 6.84 -3.33
CA LYS A 130 -4.44 6.09 -4.46
C LYS A 130 -4.90 4.64 -4.42
N SER A 131 -5.23 4.10 -5.59
CA SER A 131 -5.59 2.70 -5.79
C SER A 131 -4.86 2.15 -7.01
N TYR A 132 -4.23 0.99 -6.85
CA TYR A 132 -3.66 0.21 -7.93
C TYR A 132 -4.32 -1.16 -7.93
N ARG A 133 -4.99 -1.49 -9.02
CA ARG A 133 -5.74 -2.73 -9.17
C ARG A 133 -5.30 -3.42 -10.45
N PHE A 134 -4.85 -4.67 -10.33
CA PHE A 134 -4.38 -5.45 -11.46
C PHE A 134 -4.95 -6.85 -11.44
N TRP A 135 -5.24 -7.35 -12.63
CA TRP A 135 -5.67 -8.72 -12.85
C TRP A 135 -4.45 -9.62 -13.08
N SER A 136 -4.38 -10.72 -12.34
CA SER A 136 -3.31 -11.71 -12.28
C SER A 136 -1.91 -11.09 -12.34
N PRO A 137 -1.55 -10.20 -11.39
CA PRO A 137 -0.31 -9.41 -11.47
C PRO A 137 0.96 -10.25 -11.34
N ASN A 138 0.86 -11.48 -10.84
CA ASN A 138 1.95 -12.47 -10.73
C ASN A 138 2.28 -13.15 -12.08
N TYR A 139 1.50 -12.92 -13.13
CA TYR A 139 1.79 -13.40 -14.48
C TYR A 139 2.53 -12.34 -15.32
N ASN A 140 3.61 -12.73 -16.01
CA ASN A 140 4.47 -11.86 -16.81
C ASN A 140 4.90 -10.57 -16.08
N ILE A 141 5.31 -10.74 -14.81
CA ILE A 141 5.56 -9.65 -13.86
C ILE A 141 6.56 -8.64 -14.42
N LYS A 142 7.65 -9.13 -15.04
CA LYS A 142 8.74 -8.29 -15.54
C LYS A 142 8.31 -7.50 -16.76
N GLU A 143 7.65 -8.14 -17.70
CA GLU A 143 7.16 -7.55 -18.95
C GLU A 143 6.12 -6.46 -18.66
N ARG A 144 5.26 -6.71 -17.65
CA ARG A 144 4.21 -5.78 -17.20
C ARG A 144 4.71 -4.70 -16.23
N GLY A 145 5.97 -4.77 -15.79
CA GLY A 145 6.55 -3.82 -14.83
C GLY A 145 5.87 -3.84 -13.46
N LEU A 146 5.36 -5.00 -13.02
CA LEU A 146 4.56 -5.15 -11.80
C LEU A 146 5.37 -5.67 -10.60
N SER A 147 6.69 -5.84 -10.72
CA SER A 147 7.52 -6.45 -9.67
C SER A 147 7.34 -5.79 -8.31
N ASN A 148 7.40 -4.44 -8.24
CA ASN A 148 7.24 -3.72 -6.97
C ASN A 148 5.83 -3.88 -6.39
N PHE A 149 4.81 -3.96 -7.24
CA PHE A 149 3.43 -4.19 -6.81
C PHE A 149 3.28 -5.58 -6.19
N VAL A 150 3.73 -6.62 -6.91
CA VAL A 150 3.66 -8.01 -6.44
C VAL A 150 4.45 -8.20 -5.14
N THR A 151 5.69 -7.69 -5.08
CA THR A 151 6.51 -7.74 -3.87
C THR A 151 5.87 -7.03 -2.67
N LEU A 152 5.16 -5.92 -2.89
CA LEU A 152 4.43 -5.27 -1.80
C LEU A 152 3.28 -6.14 -1.29
N CYS A 153 2.47 -6.71 -2.19
CA CYS A 153 1.37 -7.60 -1.84
C CYS A 153 1.87 -8.82 -1.05
N GLU A 154 2.93 -9.47 -1.53
CA GLU A 154 3.59 -10.59 -0.87
C GLU A 154 4.08 -10.23 0.54
N LYS A 155 4.74 -9.09 0.70
CA LYS A 155 5.19 -8.63 2.02
C LYS A 155 4.04 -8.33 2.95
N ILE A 156 2.93 -7.79 2.46
CA ILE A 156 1.73 -7.53 3.27
C ILE A 156 1.14 -8.84 3.79
N ILE A 157 1.15 -9.91 2.97
CA ILE A 157 0.71 -11.23 3.40
C ILE A 157 1.65 -11.83 4.44
N ASP A 158 2.97 -11.75 4.22
CA ASP A 158 3.98 -12.27 5.16
C ASP A 158 3.82 -11.67 6.57
N ILE A 159 3.76 -10.35 6.66
CA ILE A 159 3.65 -9.65 7.95
C ILE A 159 2.29 -9.87 8.62
N SER A 160 1.30 -10.34 7.87
CA SER A 160 -0.03 -10.69 8.37
C SER A 160 -0.11 -12.11 8.91
N GLU A 161 1.00 -12.84 8.88
CA GLU A 161 1.11 -14.24 9.31
C GLU A 161 0.14 -15.16 8.55
N LEU A 162 -0.15 -14.83 7.30
CA LEU A 162 -0.86 -15.70 6.37
C LEU A 162 0.18 -16.43 5.51
N LYS A 163 -0.11 -17.68 5.15
CA LYS A 163 0.74 -18.43 4.22
C LYS A 163 0.45 -17.99 2.80
N LYS A 164 1.47 -17.53 2.08
CA LYS A 164 1.32 -17.04 0.71
C LYS A 164 0.78 -18.10 -0.23
N GLU A 165 1.22 -19.33 -0.06
CA GLU A 165 0.87 -20.47 -0.89
C GLU A 165 -0.64 -20.76 -0.79
N GLU A 166 -1.22 -20.54 0.39
CA GLU A 166 -2.67 -20.70 0.61
C GLU A 166 -3.51 -19.53 0.08
N ILE A 167 -2.91 -18.37 -0.22
CA ILE A 167 -3.63 -17.18 -0.67
C ILE A 167 -3.39 -16.86 -2.14
N LEU A 168 -2.12 -16.81 -2.58
CA LEU A 168 -1.68 -16.33 -3.88
C LEU A 168 -1.37 -17.44 -4.89
N GLU A 169 -1.05 -18.63 -4.41
CA GLU A 169 -0.80 -19.79 -5.26
C GLU A 169 -2.08 -20.60 -5.42
N ASN A 170 -2.24 -21.16 -6.62
CA ASN A 170 -3.28 -22.11 -6.99
C ASN A 170 -2.61 -23.46 -7.29
#